data_AF-A0A378WQR6-F1
#
_entry.id   AF-A0A378WQR6-F1
#
_cell.length_a   1.000
_cell.length_b   1.000
_cell.length_c   1.000
_cell.angle_alpha   90.00
_cell.angle_beta   90.00
_cell.angle_gamma   90.00
#
_symmetry.space_group_name_H-M   'P 1'
#
loop_
_entity.id
_entity.type
_entity.pdbx_description
1 polymer ?
#
loop_
_entity_poly.entity_id
_entity_poly.type
_entity_poly.pdbx_seq_one_letter_code
_entity_poly.pdbx_strand_id
1 'polypeptide(L)'
;MILEHALLPVRPEHTAEFEAAFEQARPLIARAPGFRSLTLSRSAESPNTYLLLVEWEQLSDHTEGFRGSADYQDWKRLLHHFYDPFPVVQHFTTVCATRSPATTASPANHN
;
A
#
# COMPACT_ATOMS: atom_id res chain seq x y z
N MET A 1 6.84 -4.36 14.22
CA MET A 1 6.60 -3.99 12.81
C MET A 1 6.08 -5.19 12.03
N ILE A 2 4.98 -4.98 11.32
CA ILE A 2 4.28 -5.97 10.49
C ILE A 2 4.15 -5.40 9.07
N LEU A 3 4.40 -6.23 8.07
CA LEU A 3 4.15 -5.91 6.66
C LEU A 3 2.80 -6.47 6.25
N GLU A 4 1.85 -5.59 5.95
CA GLU A 4 0.62 -5.93 5.25
C GLU A 4 0.92 -6.11 3.76
N HIS A 5 0.34 -7.15 3.18
CA HIS A 5 0.42 -7.47 1.76
C HIS A 5 -0.99 -7.75 1.22
N ALA A 6 -1.31 -7.11 0.09
CA ALA A 6 -2.49 -7.43 -0.70
C ALA A 6 -2.19 -7.33 -2.20
N LEU A 7 -2.60 -8.36 -2.95
CA LEU A 7 -2.73 -8.24 -4.40
C LEU A 7 -4.14 -7.74 -4.70
N LEU A 8 -4.24 -6.60 -5.36
CA LEU A 8 -5.48 -5.93 -5.72
C LEU A 8 -5.79 -6.23 -7.19
N PRO A 9 -6.69 -7.17 -7.49
CA PRO A 9 -7.13 -7.44 -8.85
C PRO A 9 -8.15 -6.37 -9.25
N VAL A 10 -7.70 -5.35 -9.97
CA VAL A 10 -8.53 -4.24 -10.44
C VAL A 10 -9.20 -4.64 -11.76
N ARG A 11 -10.46 -4.25 -11.93
CA ARG A 11 -11.18 -4.37 -13.20
C ARG A 11 -10.38 -3.68 -14.32
N PRO A 12 -9.99 -4.38 -15.42
CA PRO A 12 -9.07 -3.85 -16.42
C PRO A 12 -9.46 -2.46 -16.97
N GLU A 13 -10.75 -2.24 -17.17
CA GLU A 13 -11.33 -1.01 -17.70
C GLU A 13 -11.23 0.19 -16.76
N HIS A 14 -10.99 -0.03 -15.45
CA HIS A 14 -11.00 1.01 -14.43
C HIS A 14 -9.62 1.29 -13.80
N THR A 15 -8.53 0.78 -14.37
CA THR A 15 -7.18 0.91 -13.79
C THR A 15 -6.74 2.36 -13.56
N ALA A 16 -7.00 3.26 -14.52
CA ALA A 16 -6.67 4.68 -14.38
C ALA A 16 -7.52 5.40 -13.31
N GLU A 17 -8.81 5.04 -13.22
CA GLU A 17 -9.73 5.59 -12.23
C GLU A 17 -9.37 5.11 -10.82
N PHE A 18 -8.95 3.84 -10.70
CA PHE A 18 -8.43 3.27 -9.47
C PHE A 18 -7.18 4.03 -9.01
N GLU A 19 -6.21 4.29 -9.88
CA GLU A 19 -4.99 5.06 -9.53
C GLU A 19 -5.35 6.48 -9.03
N ALA A 20 -6.29 7.16 -9.70
CA ALA A 20 -6.76 8.48 -9.27
C ALA A 20 -7.54 8.45 -7.94
N ALA A 21 -8.35 7.42 -7.71
CA ALA A 21 -9.04 7.21 -6.44
C ALA A 21 -8.05 6.84 -5.32
N PHE A 22 -7.00 6.10 -5.64
CA PHE A 22 -5.98 5.70 -4.68
C PHE A 22 -5.18 6.90 -4.16
N GLU A 23 -4.86 7.88 -5.00
CA GLU A 23 -4.25 9.14 -4.53
C GLU A 23 -5.12 9.88 -3.51
N GLN A 24 -6.44 9.79 -3.63
CA GLN A 24 -7.38 10.36 -2.67
C GLN A 24 -7.49 9.51 -1.39
N ALA A 25 -7.36 8.20 -1.51
CA ALA A 25 -7.46 7.27 -0.38
C ALA A 25 -6.16 7.17 0.45
N ARG A 26 -4.99 7.37 -0.16
CA ARG A 26 -3.67 7.24 0.50
C ARG A 26 -3.53 8.12 1.76
N PRO A 27 -4.02 9.37 1.82
CA PRO A 27 -4.00 10.16 3.06
C PRO A 27 -4.91 9.63 4.19
N LEU A 28 -5.89 8.77 3.89
CA LEU A 28 -6.78 8.17 4.90
C LEU A 28 -6.07 7.08 5.70
N ILE A 29 -5.33 6.20 5.02
CA ILE A 29 -4.53 5.17 5.69
C ILE A 29 -3.27 5.75 6.33
N ALA A 30 -2.66 6.77 5.70
CA ALA A 30 -1.41 7.35 6.17
C ALA A 30 -1.52 8.11 7.50
N ARG A 31 -2.71 8.54 7.90
CA ARG A 31 -2.95 9.19 9.20
C ARG A 31 -3.32 8.21 10.33
N ALA A 32 -3.50 6.92 10.01
CA ALA A 32 -3.88 5.92 10.99
C ALA A 32 -2.75 5.75 12.03
N PRO A 33 -3.07 5.64 13.33
CA PRO A 33 -2.08 5.29 14.35
C PRO A 33 -1.31 4.03 13.97
N GLY A 34 0.01 4.03 14.16
CA GLY A 34 0.88 2.90 13.84
C GLY A 34 1.23 2.74 12.36
N PHE A 35 0.69 3.55 11.45
CA PHE A 35 1.11 3.59 10.04
C PHE A 35 2.59 4.01 9.94
N ARG A 36 3.37 3.35 9.06
CA ARG A 36 4.77 3.71 8.81
C ARG A 36 5.05 4.05 7.35
N SER A 37 4.63 3.18 6.43
CA SER A 37 4.87 3.38 5.00
C SER A 37 3.82 2.66 4.16
N LEU A 38 3.66 3.09 2.91
CA LEU A 38 2.82 2.45 1.91
C LEU A 38 3.52 2.50 0.56
N THR A 39 3.50 1.37 -0.16
CA THR A 39 3.82 1.33 -1.58
C THR A 39 2.69 0.65 -2.34
N LEU A 40 2.38 1.21 -3.51
CA LEU A 40 1.49 0.61 -4.48
C LEU A 40 2.28 0.44 -5.78
N SER A 41 2.40 -0.78 -6.25
CA SER A 41 3.10 -1.12 -7.48
C SER A 41 2.16 -1.81 -8.46
N ARG A 42 2.28 -1.49 -9.74
CA ARG A 42 1.58 -2.21 -10.81
C ARG A 42 2.40 -3.42 -11.23
N SER A 43 1.78 -4.59 -11.42
CA SER A 43 2.48 -5.76 -11.99
C SER A 43 2.86 -5.48 -13.45
N ALA A 44 4.07 -5.90 -13.84
CA ALA A 44 4.55 -5.79 -15.21
C ALA A 44 3.92 -6.85 -16.13
N GLU A 45 3.62 -8.03 -15.57
CA GLU A 45 3.05 -9.18 -16.26
C GLU A 45 1.52 -9.12 -16.34
N SER A 46 0.88 -8.45 -15.38
CA SER A 46 -0.58 -8.33 -15.30
C SER A 46 -0.96 -6.88 -14.97
N PRO A 47 -1.14 -6.03 -16.00
CA PRO A 47 -1.32 -4.58 -15.81
C PRO A 47 -2.56 -4.18 -15.00
N ASN A 48 -3.49 -5.07 -14.70
CA ASN A 48 -4.64 -4.79 -13.86
C ASN A 48 -4.49 -5.34 -12.42
N THR A 49 -3.32 -5.90 -12.08
CA THR A 49 -2.99 -6.37 -10.74
C THR A 49 -2.02 -5.41 -10.08
N TYR A 50 -2.37 -4.94 -8.89
CA TYR A 50 -1.50 -4.07 -8.09
C TYR A 50 -1.05 -4.79 -6.82
N LEU A 51 0.21 -4.57 -6.44
CA LEU A 51 0.75 -4.98 -5.15
C LEU A 51 0.67 -3.79 -4.19
N LEU A 52 -0.13 -3.92 -3.15
CA LEU A 52 -0.18 -3.01 -2.02
C LEU A 52 0.65 -3.59 -0.88
N LEU A 53 1.65 -2.82 -0.43
CA LEU A 53 2.39 -3.08 0.79
C LEU A 53 2.19 -1.93 1.76
N VAL A 54 1.88 -2.25 3.02
CA VAL A 54 1.75 -1.25 4.09
C VAL A 54 2.53 -1.73 5.30
N GLU A 55 3.40 -0.88 5.84
CA GLU A 55 4.11 -1.17 7.08
C GLU A 55 3.37 -0.58 8.27
N TRP A 56 3.11 -1.42 9.26
CA TRP A 56 2.47 -1.07 10.52
C TRP A 56 3.40 -1.34 11.71
N GLU A 57 3.25 -0.59 12.79
CA GLU A 57 3.96 -0.87 14.05
C GLU A 57 3.51 -2.23 14.62
N GLN A 58 2.19 -2.45 14.73
CA GLN A 58 1.57 -3.66 15.26
C GLN A 58 0.47 -4.19 14.32
N LEU A 59 0.11 -5.47 14.46
CA LEU A 59 -0.98 -6.08 13.69
C LEU A 59 -2.34 -5.40 13.97
N SER A 60 -2.61 -5.10 15.25
CA SER A 60 -3.85 -4.48 15.71
C SER A 60 -4.05 -3.06 15.15
N ASP A 61 -2.96 -2.32 14.88
CA ASP A 61 -3.04 -0.98 14.28
C ASP A 61 -3.77 -1.02 12.93
N HIS A 62 -3.57 -2.08 12.15
CA HIS A 62 -4.34 -2.33 10.93
C HIS A 62 -5.69 -2.99 11.21
N THR A 63 -5.70 -4.16 11.89
CA THR A 63 -6.87 -5.05 11.92
C THR A 63 -8.01 -4.54 12.81
N GLU A 64 -7.67 -3.80 13.86
CA GLU A 64 -8.63 -3.21 14.80
C GLU A 64 -8.68 -1.69 14.64
N GLY A 65 -7.51 -1.04 14.58
CA GLY A 65 -7.38 0.41 14.45
C GLY A 65 -7.94 0.93 13.14
N PHE A 66 -7.18 0.78 12.05
CA PHE A 66 -7.59 1.31 10.74
C PHE A 66 -8.91 0.68 10.30
N ARG A 67 -9.05 -0.66 10.31
CA ARG A 67 -10.28 -1.32 9.87
C ARG A 67 -11.53 -1.00 10.70
N GLY A 68 -11.36 -0.58 11.96
CA GLY A 68 -12.46 -0.11 12.81
C GLY A 68 -12.79 1.38 12.64
N SER A 69 -11.97 2.15 11.92
CA SER A 69 -12.08 3.60 11.83
C SER A 69 -13.10 4.10 10.80
N ALA A 70 -13.45 5.39 10.92
CA ALA A 70 -14.22 6.11 9.91
C ALA A 70 -13.44 6.25 8.58
N ASP A 71 -12.13 6.47 8.65
CA ASP A 71 -11.25 6.56 7.48
C ASP A 71 -11.30 5.28 6.64
N TYR A 72 -11.46 4.11 7.27
CA TYR A 72 -11.64 2.86 6.52
C TYR A 72 -12.98 2.78 5.80
N GLN A 73 -14.05 3.39 6.31
CA GLN A 73 -15.32 3.44 5.57
C GLN A 73 -15.17 4.24 4.27
N ASP A 74 -14.46 5.36 4.32
CA ASP A 74 -14.15 6.15 3.13
C ASP A 74 -13.19 5.42 2.19
N TRP A 75 -12.17 4.74 2.73
CA TRP A 75 -11.29 3.87 1.96
C TRP A 75 -12.09 2.82 1.17
N LYS A 76 -13.01 2.11 1.84
CA LYS A 76 -13.87 1.11 1.19
C LYS A 76 -14.71 1.73 0.09
N ARG A 77 -15.35 2.87 0.36
CA ARG A 77 -16.21 3.58 -0.60
C ARG A 77 -15.42 3.97 -1.85
N LEU A 78 -14.21 4.49 -1.65
CA LEU A 78 -13.34 4.92 -2.75
C LEU A 78 -12.79 3.75 -3.57
N LEU A 79 -12.48 2.60 -2.95
CA LEU A 79 -11.64 1.60 -3.61
C LEU A 79 -12.28 0.23 -3.86
N HIS A 80 -13.19 -0.25 -3.00
CA HIS A 80 -13.63 -1.65 -3.04
C HIS A 80 -14.35 -2.05 -4.34
N HIS A 81 -15.01 -1.11 -5.01
CA HIS A 81 -15.77 -1.38 -6.23
C HIS A 81 -14.88 -1.65 -7.45
N PHE A 82 -13.59 -1.30 -7.38
CA PHE A 82 -12.63 -1.61 -8.45
C PHE A 82 -12.19 -3.07 -8.45
N TYR A 83 -12.40 -3.82 -7.36
CA TYR A 83 -11.84 -5.15 -7.19
C TYR A 83 -12.74 -6.26 -7.75
N ASP A 84 -12.13 -7.21 -8.46
CA ASP A 84 -12.78 -8.43 -8.91
C ASP A 84 -11.74 -9.55 -9.14
N PRO A 85 -11.62 -10.56 -8.24
CA PRO A 85 -12.37 -10.78 -7.00
C PRO A 85 -11.94 -9.85 -5.85
N PHE A 86 -12.55 -9.98 -4.68
CA PHE A 86 -12.09 -9.23 -3.50
C PHE A 86 -10.69 -9.71 -3.06
N PRO A 87 -9.74 -8.80 -2.76
CA PRO A 87 -8.37 -9.17 -2.44
C PRO A 87 -8.24 -9.90 -1.10
N VAL A 88 -7.31 -10.85 -1.04
CA VAL A 88 -6.88 -11.46 0.22
C VAL A 88 -5.78 -10.60 0.83
N VAL A 89 -5.92 -10.28 2.11
CA VAL A 89 -4.94 -9.49 2.87
C VAL A 89 -4.23 -10.39 3.87
N GLN A 90 -2.89 -10.28 3.90
CA GLN A 90 -2.04 -11.05 4.81
C GLN A 90 -1.02 -10.14 5.50
N HIS A 91 -0.47 -10.62 6.61
CA HIS A 91 0.45 -9.89 7.48
C HIS A 91 1.68 -10.74 7.75
N PHE A 92 2.85 -10.14 7.60
CA PHE A 92 4.12 -10.85 7.67
C PHE A 92 5.10 -10.15 8.62
N THR A 93 5.87 -10.95 9.34
CA THR A 93 7.05 -10.49 10.07
C THR A 93 8.29 -10.73 9.23
N THR A 94 9.15 -9.72 9.09
CA THR A 94 10.41 -9.86 8.37
C THR A 94 11.33 -10.83 9.10
N VAL A 95 11.75 -11.91 8.43
CA VAL A 95 12.71 -12.88 8.97
C VAL A 95 14.15 -12.48 8.62
N CYS A 96 14.38 -11.98 7.40
CA CYS A 96 15.67 -11.51 6.92
C CYS A 96 15.45 -10.47 5.82
N ALA A 97 16.33 -9.47 5.73
CA ALA A 97 16.34 -8.49 4.64
C ALA A 97 17.76 -8.06 4.32
N THR A 98 18.10 -7.97 3.04
CA THR A 98 19.36 -7.41 2.55
C THR A 98 19.05 -6.12 1.82
N ARG A 99 19.74 -5.04 2.20
CA ARG A 99 19.66 -3.75 1.50
C ARG A 99 20.94 -3.55 0.70
N SER A 100 20.85 -3.09 -0.55
CA SER A 100 22.04 -2.68 -1.29
C SER A 100 22.71 -1.50 -0.58
N PRO A 101 24.05 -1.43 -0.51
CA PRO A 101 24.73 -0.26 0.01
C PRO A 101 24.40 0.92 -0.90
N ALA A 102 23.85 2.00 -0.32
CA ALA A 102 23.58 3.22 -1.07
C ALA A 102 24.89 3.74 -1.67
N THR A 103 24.93 3.93 -2.99
CA THR A 103 26.03 4.65 -3.64
C THR A 103 25.92 6.12 -3.22
N THR A 104 26.75 6.55 -2.28
CA THR A 104 26.97 7.98 -2.00
C THR A 104 27.65 8.60 -3.22
N ALA A 105 26.85 9.17 -4.13
CA ALA A 105 27.37 10.09 -5.13
C ALA A 105 27.75 11.40 -4.41
N SER A 106 29.05 11.60 -4.21
CA SER A 106 29.63 12.84 -3.71
C SER A 106 29.26 14.01 -4.63
N PRO A 107 28.84 15.18 -4.13
CA PRO A 107 28.60 16.33 -4.99
C PRO A 107 29.96 16.84 -5.49
N ALA A 108 30.17 16.74 -6.80
CA ALA A 108 31.29 17.41 -7.46
C ALA A 108 31.04 18.92 -7.42
N ASN A 109 31.68 19.60 -6.47
CA ASN A 109 31.86 21.05 -6.49
C ASN A 109 32.50 21.46 -7.82
N HIS A 110 31.81 22.27 -8.61
CA HIS A 110 32.46 23.09 -9.64
C HIS A 110 32.09 24.55 -9.39
N ASN A 111 33.14 25.32 -9.14
CA ASN A 111 33.21 26.76 -8.94
C ASN A 111 33.34 27.44 -10.31
#